data_AF-A0A9X6B2E8-F1
#
_entry.id   AF-A0A9X6B2E8-F1
#
_cell.length_a   1.000
_cell.length_b   1.000
_cell.length_c   1.000
_cell.angle_alpha   90.00
_cell.angle_beta   90.00
_cell.angle_gamma   90.00
#
_symmetry.space_group_name_H-M   'P 1'
#
loop_
_entity.id
_entity.type
_entity.pdbx_description
1 polymer ?
#
loop_
_entity_poly.entity_id
_entity_poly.type
_entity_poly.pdbx_seq_one_letter_code
_entity_poly.pdbx_strand_id
1 'polypeptide(L)'
;MFNQSLFGDSKPLLQEIDLKMSIMESILLLHSTSDYADTKEVYKVHQILLEMLNLLLILEQEPTMASLAKELSLQLQTIQEQYNKIIGTS
;
A
#
# COMPACT_ATOMS: atom_id res chain seq x y z
N MET A 1 7.07 -11.13 -10.21
CA MET A 1 8.53 -11.33 -10.00
C MET A 1 9.27 -10.25 -10.77
N PHE A 2 9.88 -9.29 -10.08
CA PHE A 2 10.58 -8.17 -10.70
C PHE A 2 12.05 -8.54 -11.02
N ASN A 3 12.54 -8.11 -12.19
CA ASN A 3 13.89 -8.41 -12.72
C ASN A 3 15.01 -7.75 -11.90
N GLN A 4 16.01 -8.54 -11.48
CA GLN A 4 16.98 -8.16 -10.45
C GLN A 4 18.03 -7.11 -10.84
N SER A 5 18.18 -6.72 -12.12
CA SER A 5 19.29 -5.88 -12.57
C SER A 5 19.01 -4.37 -12.58
N LEU A 6 17.79 -3.92 -12.30
CA LEU A 6 17.37 -2.51 -12.38
C LEU A 6 17.18 -1.83 -11.02
N PHE A 7 17.17 -2.59 -9.91
CA PHE A 7 16.65 -2.15 -8.61
C PHE A 7 17.73 -2.05 -7.52
N GLY A 8 19.00 -1.83 -7.87
CA GLY A 8 20.15 -1.96 -6.96
C GLY A 8 19.90 -1.50 -5.52
N ASP A 9 19.60 -0.21 -5.33
CA ASP A 9 19.39 0.40 -4.01
C ASP A 9 17.90 0.43 -3.57
N SER A 10 16.95 0.30 -4.52
CA SER A 10 15.50 0.33 -4.26
C SER A 10 14.88 -1.02 -3.97
N LYS A 11 15.61 -2.13 -4.14
CA LYS A 11 15.08 -3.48 -3.92
C LYS A 11 14.51 -3.69 -2.50
N PRO A 12 15.16 -3.25 -1.41
CA PRO A 12 14.59 -3.36 -0.07
C PRO A 12 13.32 -2.51 0.08
N LEU A 13 13.30 -1.32 -0.52
CA LEU A 13 12.16 -0.41 -0.50
C LEU A 13 10.95 -1.01 -1.21
N LEU A 14 11.15 -1.65 -2.37
CA LEU A 14 10.09 -2.32 -3.12
C LEU A 14 9.55 -3.55 -2.40
N GLN A 15 10.40 -4.32 -1.73
CA GLN A 15 9.94 -5.45 -0.91
C GLN A 15 9.06 -4.99 0.25
N GLU A 16 9.41 -3.86 0.88
CA GLU A 16 8.60 -3.28 1.95
C GLU A 16 7.25 -2.77 1.41
N ILE A 17 7.23 -2.12 0.24
CA ILE A 17 6.02 -1.67 -0.44
C ILE A 17 5.10 -2.87 -0.76
N ASP A 18 5.64 -3.92 -1.39
CA ASP A 18 4.89 -5.13 -1.75
C ASP A 18 4.28 -5.80 -0.50
N LEU A 19 5.06 -5.92 0.58
CA LEU A 19 4.60 -6.51 1.85
C LEU A 19 3.45 -5.71 2.45
N LYS A 20 3.61 -4.38 2.53
CA LYS A 20 2.60 -3.48 3.09
C LYS A 20 1.31 -3.47 2.28
N MET A 21 1.42 -3.45 0.95
CA MET A 21 0.27 -3.54 0.05
C MET A 21 -0.49 -4.85 0.25
N SER A 22 0.22 -5.97 0.31
CA SER A 22 -0.37 -7.30 0.56
C SER A 22 -1.12 -7.38 1.90
N ILE A 23 -0.58 -6.76 2.96
CA ILE A 23 -1.24 -6.70 4.27
C ILE A 23 -2.53 -5.87 4.21
N MET A 24 -2.50 -4.70 3.56
CA MET A 24 -3.70 -3.87 3.43
C MET A 24 -4.79 -4.59 2.63
N GLU A 25 -4.45 -5.17 1.49
CA GLU A 25 -5.39 -5.92 0.66
C GLU A 25 -6.01 -7.09 1.42
N SER A 26 -5.22 -7.81 2.22
CA SER A 26 -5.72 -8.92 3.03
C SER A 26 -6.75 -8.47 4.07
N ILE A 27 -6.49 -7.34 4.74
CA ILE A 27 -7.42 -6.78 5.73
C ILE A 27 -8.70 -6.28 5.04
N LEU A 28 -8.57 -5.56 3.93
CA LEU A 28 -9.73 -5.06 3.18
C LEU A 28 -10.59 -6.21 2.64
N LEU A 29 -9.97 -7.30 2.15
CA LEU A 29 -10.66 -8.49 1.70
C LEU A 29 -11.42 -9.18 2.85
N LEU A 30 -10.79 -9.28 4.03
CA LEU A 30 -11.44 -9.83 5.22
C LEU A 30 -12.71 -9.03 5.57
N HIS A 31 -12.65 -7.70 5.60
CA HIS A 31 -13.82 -6.85 5.83
C HIS A 31 -14.89 -6.95 4.73
N SER A 32 -14.50 -7.20 3.48
CA SER A 32 -15.47 -7.37 2.38
C SER A 32 -16.27 -8.67 2.47
N THR A 33 -15.80 -9.64 3.27
CA THR A 33 -16.39 -10.98 3.40
C THR A 33 -16.93 -11.28 4.81
N SER A 34 -16.74 -10.36 5.75
CA SER A 34 -17.12 -10.47 7.16
C SER A 34 -17.90 -9.23 7.59
N ASP A 35 -19.09 -9.41 8.18
CA ASP A 35 -19.84 -8.32 8.84
C ASP A 35 -19.15 -7.78 10.10
N TYR A 36 -18.06 -8.41 10.54
CA TYR A 36 -17.27 -7.96 11.68
C TYR A 36 -16.05 -7.16 11.21
N ALA A 37 -16.01 -5.88 11.60
CA ALA A 37 -14.83 -5.07 11.46
C ALA A 37 -14.07 -4.96 12.80
N ASP A 38 -12.94 -5.65 12.94
CA ASP A 38 -12.04 -5.38 14.07
C ASP A 38 -11.45 -3.99 13.88
N THR A 39 -11.83 -3.06 14.78
CA THR A 39 -11.35 -1.69 14.77
C THR A 39 -9.81 -1.62 14.77
N LYS A 40 -9.12 -2.59 15.36
CA LYS A 40 -7.64 -2.67 15.33
C LYS A 40 -7.09 -2.91 13.94
N GLU A 41 -7.75 -3.74 13.14
CA GLU A 41 -7.35 -4.04 11.77
C GLU A 41 -7.56 -2.82 10.86
N VAL A 42 -8.68 -2.12 11.04
CA VAL A 42 -8.97 -0.84 10.37
C VAL A 42 -7.91 0.22 10.70
N TYR A 43 -7.53 0.36 11.98
CA TYR A 43 -6.44 1.27 12.36
C TYR A 43 -5.08 0.86 11.80
N LYS A 44 -4.82 -0.44 11.67
CA LYS A 44 -3.60 -0.96 11.05
C LYS A 44 -3.50 -0.58 9.58
N VAL A 45 -4.60 -0.65 8.82
CA VAL A 45 -4.63 -0.19 7.42
C VAL A 45 -4.33 1.31 7.35
N HIS A 46 -4.92 2.12 8.24
CA HIS A 46 -4.63 3.56 8.30
C HIS A 46 -3.13 3.85 8.50
N GLN A 47 -2.49 3.15 9.43
CA GLN A 47 -1.06 3.32 9.68
C GLN A 47 -0.22 2.91 8.46
N ILE A 48 -0.55 1.78 7.83
CA ILE A 48 0.18 1.30 6.65
C ILE A 48 0.00 2.26 5.46
N LEU A 49 -1.18 2.86 5.27
CA LEU A 49 -1.40 3.89 4.23
C LEU A 49 -0.44 5.08 4.41
N LEU A 50 -0.27 5.57 5.64
CA LEU A 50 0.67 6.67 5.93
C LEU A 50 2.12 6.28 5.66
N GLU A 51 2.53 5.07 6.06
CA GLU A 51 3.87 4.56 5.80
C GLU A 51 4.13 4.40 4.29
N MET A 52 3.15 3.88 3.54
CA MET A 52 3.22 3.71 2.09
C MET A 52 3.39 5.04 1.36
N LEU A 53 2.70 6.12 1.77
CA LEU A 53 2.90 7.44 1.18
C LEU A 53 4.36 7.90 1.28
N ASN A 54 5.00 7.66 2.43
CA ASN A 54 6.40 8.03 2.63
C ASN A 54 7.35 7.15 1.79
N LEU A 55 7.12 5.84 1.75
CA LEU A 55 7.94 4.92 0.93
C LEU A 55 7.85 5.26 -0.56
N LEU A 56 6.66 5.59 -1.05
CA LEU A 56 6.45 5.99 -2.44
C LEU A 56 7.08 7.35 -2.75
N LEU A 57 7.05 8.30 -1.82
CA LEU A 57 7.75 9.58 -1.96
C LEU A 57 9.27 9.38 -2.07
N ILE A 58 9.84 8.47 -1.28
CA ILE A 58 11.27 8.13 -1.36
C ILE A 58 11.57 7.45 -2.70
N LEU A 59 10.71 6.51 -3.14
CA LEU A 59 10.87 5.82 -4.41
C LEU A 59 10.76 6.77 -5.61
N GLU A 60 9.88 7.78 -5.54
CA GLU A 60 9.70 8.78 -6.60
C GLU A 60 10.94 9.67 -6.79
N GLN A 61 11.73 9.87 -5.74
CA GLN A 61 12.99 10.62 -5.82
C GLN A 61 14.07 9.90 -6.62
N GLU A 62 13.95 8.58 -6.81
CA GLU A 62 14.85 7.82 -7.68
C GLU A 62 14.38 7.97 -9.14
N PRO A 63 15.16 8.61 -10.05
CA PRO A 63 14.68 8.93 -11.41
C PRO A 63 14.27 7.71 -12.23
N THR A 64 14.93 6.56 -11.98
CA THR A 64 14.64 5.26 -12.60
C THR A 64 13.34 4.63 -12.09
N MET A 65 12.87 5.01 -10.91
CA MET A 65 11.68 4.46 -10.26
C MET A 65 10.50 5.43 -10.21
N ALA A 66 10.68 6.70 -10.57
CA ALA A 66 9.63 7.71 -10.54
C ALA A 66 8.35 7.29 -11.30
N SER A 67 8.47 6.63 -12.44
CA SER A 67 7.30 6.12 -13.18
C SER A 67 6.56 5.02 -12.41
N LEU A 68 7.30 4.10 -11.77
CA LEU A 68 6.75 3.03 -10.97
C LEU A 68 6.11 3.57 -9.69
N ALA A 69 6.75 4.53 -9.01
CA ALA A 69 6.23 5.19 -7.83
C ALA A 69 4.87 5.86 -8.09
N LYS A 70 4.71 6.49 -9.26
CA LYS A 70 3.42 7.07 -9.69
C LYS A 70 2.35 6.01 -9.91
N GLU A 71 2.69 4.90 -10.56
CA GLU A 71 1.74 3.79 -10.76
C GLU A 71 1.29 3.19 -9.42
N LEU A 72 2.24 2.94 -8.52
CA LEU A 72 1.94 2.44 -7.17
C LEU A 72 1.14 3.44 -6.33
N SER A 73 1.36 4.74 -6.53
CA SER A 73 0.56 5.80 -5.87
C SER A 73 -0.90 5.77 -6.31
N LEU A 74 -1.16 5.50 -7.60
CA LEU A 74 -2.54 5.33 -8.10
C LEU A 74 -3.21 4.07 -7.52
N GLN A 75 -2.46 2.98 -7.38
CA GLN A 75 -2.95 1.77 -6.70
C GLN A 75 -3.27 2.05 -5.23
N LEU A 76 -2.38 2.75 -4.53
CA LEU A 76 -2.59 3.16 -3.13
C LEU A 76 -3.84 4.03 -2.98
N GLN A 77 -4.10 4.94 -3.91
CA GLN A 77 -5.31 5.76 -3.92
C GLN A 77 -6.58 4.91 -4.03
N THR A 78 -6.56 3.88 -4.89
CA THR A 78 -7.69 2.95 -5.04
C THR A 78 -7.95 2.19 -3.72
N ILE A 79 -6.90 1.74 -3.05
CA ILE A 79 -6.97 1.09 -1.74
C ILE A 79 -7.52 2.06 -0.68
N GLN A 80 -7.07 3.31 -0.68
CA GLN A 80 -7.56 4.35 0.23
C GLN A 80 -9.05 4.64 0.02
N GLU A 81 -9.54 4.64 -1.22
CA GLU A 81 -10.97 4.79 -1.51
C GLU A 81 -11.80 3.61 -0.99
N GLN A 82 -11.29 2.38 -1.10
CA GLN A 82 -11.94 1.20 -0.52
C GLN A 82 -11.96 1.27 1.01
N TYR A 83 -10.85 1.64 1.64
CA TYR A 83 -10.76 1.86 3.07
C TYR A 83 -11.75 2.94 3.54
N ASN A 84 -11.82 4.08 2.85
CA ASN A 84 -12.74 5.17 3.17
C ASN A 84 -14.20 4.74 3.12
N LYS A 85 -14.56 3.81 2.20
CA LYS A 85 -15.91 3.25 2.16
C LYS A 85 -16.22 2.46 3.43
N ILE A 86 -15.28 1.62 3.89
CA ILE A 86 -15.46 0.80 5.10
C ILE A 86 -15.66 1.69 6.34
N ILE A 87 -14.82 2.71 6.53
CA ILE A 87 -14.92 3.61 7.69
C ILE A 87 -16.07 4.62 7.59
N GLY A 88 -16.46 5.02 6.37
CA GLY A 88 -17.57 5.96 6.13
C GLY A 88 -18.94 5.31 6.31
N THR A 89 -19.02 3.97 6.32
CA THR A 89 -20.21 3.19 6.64
C THR A 89 -20.27 2.72 8.09
N SER A 90 -19.28 3.05 8.93
CA SER A 90 -19.23 2.67 10.36
C SER A 90 -20.00 3.64 11.26
#